data_AF-A0A444CQT8-F1
#
_entry.id   AF-A0A444CQT8-F1
#
_cell.length_a   1.000
_cell.length_b   1.000
_cell.length_c   1.000
_cell.angle_alpha   90.00
_cell.angle_beta   90.00
_cell.angle_gamma   90.00
#
_symmetry.space_group_name_H-M   'P 1'
#
loop_
_entity.id
_entity.type
_entity.pdbx_description
1 polymer ?
#
loop_
_entity_poly.entity_id
_entity_poly.type
_entity_poly.pdbx_seq_one_letter_code
_entity_poly.pdbx_strand_id
1 'polypeptide(L)'
;MSLTSVKMAEEVWLTCLTHALTTETEEIMGLLLGDIQYSNSGNATALIWGASPQMRSDRRKDRVETNPELLAAASAQAEISII
;
A
#
# COMPACT_ATOMS: atom_id res chain seq x y z
N MET A 1 12.65 -4.11 -14.15
CA MET A 1 11.54 -4.27 -15.11
C MET A 1 10.35 -3.51 -14.59
N SER A 2 9.64 -2.79 -15.45
CA SER A 2 8.43 -2.06 -15.08
C SER A 2 7.24 -3.01 -14.90
N LEU A 3 6.35 -2.70 -13.95
CA LEU A 3 5.07 -3.39 -13.84
C LEU A 3 4.23 -3.14 -15.08
N THR A 4 3.55 -4.18 -15.56
CA THR A 4 2.64 -4.11 -16.71
C THR A 4 1.20 -3.91 -16.27
N SER A 5 0.83 -4.43 -15.10
CA SER A 5 -0.50 -4.22 -14.53
C SER A 5 -0.49 -4.34 -13.01
N VAL A 6 -1.53 -3.77 -12.39
CA VAL A 6 -1.80 -3.88 -10.96
C VAL A 6 -3.22 -4.41 -10.79
N LYS A 7 -3.36 -5.47 -9.99
CA LYS A 7 -4.63 -6.05 -9.58
C LYS A 7 -4.77 -5.89 -8.08
N MET A 8 -5.92 -5.44 -7.63
CA MET A 8 -6.18 -5.18 -6.21
C MET A 8 -7.44 -5.90 -5.77
N ALA A 9 -7.40 -6.50 -4.59
CA ALA A 9 -8.57 -7.10 -3.96
C ALA A 9 -9.61 -6.04 -3.59
N GLU A 10 -10.89 -6.43 -3.60
CA GLU A 10 -12.01 -5.52 -3.33
C GLU A 10 -11.95 -4.92 -1.92
N GLU A 11 -11.54 -5.71 -0.94
CA GLU A 11 -11.35 -5.27 0.45
C GLU A 11 -10.27 -4.19 0.58
N VAL A 12 -9.20 -4.28 -0.20
CA VAL A 12 -8.13 -3.27 -0.25
C VAL A 12 -8.66 -2.00 -0.87
N TRP A 13 -9.42 -2.10 -1.98
CA TRP A 13 -10.07 -0.96 -2.60
C TRP A 13 -10.97 -0.21 -1.61
N LEU A 14 -11.85 -0.92 -0.90
CA LEU A 14 -12.76 -0.34 0.08
C LEU A 14 -12.02 0.32 1.24
N THR A 15 -10.94 -0.31 1.72
CA THR A 15 -10.10 0.22 2.79
C THR A 15 -9.43 1.52 2.36
N CYS A 16 -8.85 1.55 1.16
CA CYS A 16 -8.22 2.76 0.61
C CYS A 16 -9.23 3.89 0.41
N LEU A 17 -10.41 3.58 -0.12
CA LEU A 17 -11.46 4.59 -0.33
C LEU A 17 -11.97 5.15 1.00
N THR A 18 -12.22 4.28 1.98
CA THR A 18 -12.67 4.69 3.31
C THR A 18 -11.62 5.58 3.97
N HIS A 19 -10.35 5.16 3.92
CA HIS A 19 -9.23 5.93 4.46
C HIS A 19 -9.11 7.31 3.80
N ALA A 20 -9.23 7.37 2.47
CA ALA A 20 -9.18 8.63 1.71
C ALA A 20 -10.28 9.62 2.09
N LEU A 21 -11.46 9.12 2.49
CA LEU A 21 -12.60 9.94 2.87
C LEU A 21 -12.64 10.29 4.37
N THR A 22 -11.64 9.87 5.17
CA THR A 22 -11.60 10.19 6.61
C THR A 22 -11.31 11.67 6.89
N THR A 23 -10.64 12.35 5.96
CA THR A 23 -10.22 13.75 6.12
C THR A 23 -10.22 14.45 4.76
N GLU A 24 -10.81 15.63 4.70
CA GLU A 24 -10.74 16.52 3.53
C GLU A 24 -9.62 17.57 3.66
N THR A 25 -9.06 17.74 4.86
CA THR A 25 -8.19 18.88 5.20
C THR A 25 -6.70 18.55 5.10
N GLU A 26 -6.34 17.28 5.23
CA GLU A 26 -4.96 16.80 5.20
C GLU A 26 -4.82 15.64 4.23
N GLU A 27 -3.67 15.55 3.54
CA GLU A 27 -3.36 14.38 2.72
C GLU A 27 -3.11 13.19 3.65
N ILE A 28 -3.65 12.03 3.26
CA ILE A 28 -3.48 10.76 3.95
C ILE A 28 -2.42 9.89 3.28
N MET A 29 -1.90 8.92 4.01
CA MET A 29 -0.93 7.96 3.48
C MET A 29 -1.18 6.54 3.97
N GLY A 30 -0.63 5.58 3.26
CA GLY A 30 -0.72 4.16 3.59
C GLY A 30 0.23 3.35 2.73
N LEU A 31 0.51 2.13 3.19
CA LEU A 31 1.31 1.14 2.47
C LEU A 31 0.38 0.05 1.94
N LEU A 32 0.71 -0.47 0.77
CA LEU A 32 0.00 -1.59 0.14
C LEU A 32 0.86 -2.85 0.29
N LEU A 33 0.20 -3.94 0.65
CA LEU A 33 0.81 -5.26 0.83
C LEU A 33 0.37 -6.14 -0.34
N GLY A 34 1.35 -6.79 -0.97
CA GLY A 34 1.10 -7.50 -2.21
C GLY A 34 2.32 -8.25 -2.71
N ASP A 35 2.08 -9.10 -3.69
CA ASP A 35 3.08 -9.91 -4.36
C ASP A 35 3.21 -9.53 -5.84
N ILE A 36 4.35 -9.86 -6.44
CA ILE A 36 4.57 -9.69 -7.87
C ILE A 36 4.53 -11.05 -8.54
N GLN A 37 3.51 -11.27 -9.39
CA GLN A 37 3.45 -12.44 -10.25
C GLN A 37 4.09 -12.14 -11.60
N TYR A 38 5.02 -13.01 -11.99
CA TYR A 38 5.66 -12.99 -13.29
C TYR A 38 4.98 -14.01 -14.20
N SER A 39 4.46 -13.55 -15.33
CA SER A 39 3.99 -14.42 -16.40
C SER A 39 5.16 -14.90 -17.25
N ASN A 40 5.04 -16.11 -17.80
CA ASN A 40 5.99 -16.65 -18.79
C ASN A 40 6.16 -15.75 -20.03
N SER A 41 5.21 -14.83 -20.27
CA SER A 41 5.27 -13.83 -21.34
C SER A 41 6.13 -12.61 -21.01
N GLY A 42 6.83 -12.58 -19.88
CA GLY A 42 7.65 -11.45 -19.43
C GLY A 42 6.86 -10.31 -18.78
N ASN A 43 5.56 -10.49 -18.57
CA ASN A 43 4.71 -9.49 -17.89
C ASN A 43 4.82 -9.63 -16.37
N ALA A 44 4.95 -8.51 -15.68
CA ALA A 44 4.98 -8.41 -14.22
C ALA A 44 3.68 -7.76 -13.74
N THR A 45 2.89 -8.51 -12.98
CA THR A 45 1.62 -8.04 -12.41
C THR A 45 1.74 -7.96 -10.90
N ALA A 46 1.46 -6.79 -10.32
CA ALA A 46 1.36 -6.64 -8.87
C ALA A 46 -0.03 -7.08 -8.41
N LEU A 47 -0.10 -7.95 -7.41
CA LEU A 47 -1.31 -8.42 -6.77
C LEU A 47 -1.35 -7.88 -5.35
N ILE A 48 -2.27 -6.96 -5.11
CA ILE A 48 -2.41 -6.27 -3.83
C ILE A 48 -3.53 -6.95 -3.05
N TRP A 49 -3.16 -7.54 -1.92
CA TRP A 49 -4.06 -8.27 -1.03
C TRP A 49 -4.25 -7.57 0.32
N GLY A 50 -3.43 -6.57 0.66
CA GLY A 50 -3.55 -5.83 1.90
C GLY A 50 -3.32 -4.33 1.76
N ALA A 51 -3.93 -3.55 2.66
CA ALA A 51 -3.62 -2.14 2.87
C ALA A 51 -3.31 -1.92 4.35
N SER A 52 -2.30 -1.10 4.62
CA SER A 52 -1.90 -0.67 5.96
C SER A 52 -1.94 0.86 5.99
N PRO A 53 -3.05 1.47 6.44
CA PRO A 53 -3.13 2.92 6.66
C PRO A 53 -2.02 3.38 7.61
N GLN A 54 -1.34 4.46 7.27
CA GLN A 54 -0.22 4.99 8.06
C GLN A 54 -0.55 6.42 8.51
N MET A 55 -0.17 6.75 9.75
CA MET A 55 -0.26 8.13 10.23
C MET A 55 0.96 8.91 9.75
N ARG A 56 0.72 10.15 9.28
CA ARG A 56 1.79 11.05 8.87
C ARG A 56 2.60 11.53 10.07
N SER A 57 3.92 11.39 9.98
CA SER A 57 4.86 12.02 10.92
C SER A 57 5.04 13.52 10.65
N ASP A 58 4.99 13.92 9.37
CA ASP A 58 5.07 15.32 8.93
C ASP A 58 3.83 15.66 8.10
N ARG A 59 3.08 16.69 8.53
CA ARG A 59 1.82 17.16 7.91
C ARG A 59 2.02 18.34 6.96
N ARG A 60 3.26 18.71 6.64
CA ARG A 60 3.53 19.74 5.63
C ARG A 60 2.98 19.32 4.28
N LYS A 61 2.36 20.26 3.57
CA LYS A 61 1.80 20.03 2.24
C LYS A 61 2.83 19.41 1.30
N ASP A 62 2.41 18.41 0.50
CA ASP A 62 3.23 17.69 -0.48
C ASP A 62 4.38 16.83 0.11
N ARG A 63 4.55 16.79 1.45
CA ARG A 63 5.59 15.99 2.12
C ARG A 63 5.05 14.68 2.68
N VAL A 64 4.79 13.72 1.81
CA VAL A 64 4.31 12.37 2.18
C VAL A 64 5.49 11.40 2.23
N GLU A 65 6.12 11.29 3.39
CA GLU A 65 7.26 10.38 3.62
C GLU A 65 6.92 9.31 4.66
N THR A 66 7.39 8.08 4.42
CA THR A 66 7.25 6.98 5.37
C THR A 66 8.49 6.89 6.25
N ASN A 67 8.31 6.91 7.57
CA ASN A 67 9.39 6.67 8.52
C ASN A 67 9.92 5.22 8.36
N PRO A 68 11.24 4.97 8.34
CA PRO A 68 11.79 3.61 8.32
C PRO A 68 11.21 2.67 9.38
N GLU A 69 10.83 3.16 10.55
CA GLU A 69 10.19 2.34 11.60
C GLU A 69 8.80 1.83 11.17
N LEU A 70 8.00 2.69 10.52
CA LEU A 70 6.68 2.33 9.99
C LEU A 70 6.80 1.35 8.83
N LEU A 71 7.85 1.50 8.01
CA LEU A 71 8.16 0.57 6.93
C LEU A 71 8.53 -0.81 7.51
N ALA A 72 9.38 -0.87 8.53
CA ALA A 72 9.73 -2.12 9.19
C ALA A 72 8.52 -2.81 9.83
N ALA A 73 7.64 -2.05 10.49
CA ALA A 73 6.40 -2.58 11.07
C ALA A 73 5.46 -3.15 9.99
N ALA A 74 5.31 -2.46 8.85
CA ALA A 74 4.50 -2.94 7.74
C ALA A 74 5.10 -4.20 7.09
N SER A 75 6.43 -4.30 6.98
CA SER A 75 7.10 -5.52 6.54
C SER A 75 6.82 -6.70 7.48
N ALA A 76 6.91 -6.50 8.79
CA ALA A 76 6.58 -7.54 9.76
C ALA A 76 5.09 -7.96 9.68
N GLN A 77 4.18 -7.00 9.46
CA GLN A 77 2.76 -7.29 9.22
C GLN A 77 2.56 -8.13 7.95
N ALA A 78 3.31 -7.83 6.88
CA ALA A 78 3.24 -8.56 5.62
C ALA A 78 3.66 -10.02 5.79
N GLU A 79 4.74 -10.27 6.54
CA GLU A 79 5.24 -11.62 6.82
C GLU A 79 4.21 -12.47 7.59
N ILE A 80 3.51 -11.87 8.56
CA ILE A 80 2.50 -12.57 9.37
C ILE A 80 1.24 -12.91 8.57
N SER A 81 0.93 -12.09 7.55
CA SER A 81 -0.28 -12.25 6.73
C SER A 81 -0.14 -13.36 5.68
N ILE A 82 1.04 -13.94 5.51
CA ILE A 82 1.29 -15.15 4.71
C ILE A 82 0.92 -16.36 5.57
N ILE A 83 -0.37 -16.67 5.69
CA ILE A 83 -0.90 -17.94 6.23
C ILE A 83 -2.01 -18.44 5.31
#